data_AF-A0AAQ6IDY9-F1
#
_entry.id   AF-A0AAQ6IDY9-F1
#
_cell.length_a   1.000
_cell.length_b   1.000
_cell.length_c   1.000
_cell.angle_alpha   90.00
_cell.angle_beta   90.00
_cell.angle_gamma   90.00
#
_symmetry.space_group_name_H-M   'P 1'
#
loop_
_entity.id
_entity.type
_entity.pdbx_description
1 polymer ?
#
loop_
_entity_poly.entity_id
_entity_poly.type
_entity_poly.pdbx_seq_one_letter_code
_entity_poly.pdbx_strand_id
1 'polypeptide(L)'
;MATAAPDEHPLERSRSYEILPPEMSELRVVLLENSWSKRREVGNLLLRQTVFDKEPNCSQRISGTLENKKISVINTQDLSFSKVDELTEFVKHCVSQSAPGPHVFLLVLQPENFTEEHKQTLWKVLENFSDRSFNHSVVLILPHRVESSFENYMENPALKDLIRKCRYRYLKQNNLDHEALLTRMGQIVKENNGQYVCYEPFEETTEDTTPTSTGDHQSPKQRKTQTSIMSAVAAGLNEQVTPQFSGSRTMSCSLSDAVSAFRIVLLGKSEDTKKRIGKFIIQDRGFHKPWPFSSIKHCVATCGEWEGKPVTVVKTPNMFSLSVEAVREEMKNCVTLCSPGPNVLLLLVKPSDFTEENRKTLKFILSLFDQDAFKYSMVVITHEED
;
A
#
# COMPACT_ATOMS: atom_id res chain seq x y z
N MET A 1 20.56 4.91 68.67
CA MET A 1 21.12 4.69 67.32
C MET A 1 19.98 4.22 66.44
N ALA A 2 19.39 5.12 65.66
CA ALA A 2 18.32 4.80 64.73
C ALA A 2 18.95 4.62 63.33
N THR A 3 18.83 3.42 62.78
CA THR A 3 19.26 3.07 61.43
C THR A 3 18.26 3.60 60.41
N ALA A 4 18.74 4.46 59.51
CA ALA A 4 17.98 5.00 58.39
C ALA A 4 17.67 3.92 57.35
N ALA A 5 16.44 3.93 56.83
CA ALA A 5 16.02 3.13 55.68
C ALA A 5 16.70 3.65 54.38
N PRO A 6 16.97 2.80 53.39
CA PRO A 6 17.60 3.24 52.16
C PRO A 6 16.62 3.98 51.24
N ASP A 7 17.14 5.01 50.58
CA ASP A 7 16.51 5.84 49.56
C ASP A 7 15.71 5.00 48.53
N GLU A 8 14.39 5.18 48.51
CA GLU A 8 13.56 4.77 47.38
C GLU A 8 13.76 5.78 46.26
N HIS A 9 14.63 5.43 45.29
CA HIS A 9 14.65 6.10 44.00
C HIS A 9 13.25 5.99 43.35
N PRO A 10 12.69 7.08 42.78
CA PRO A 10 11.43 7.00 42.06
C PRO A 10 11.59 6.00 40.92
N LEU A 11 10.76 4.95 40.93
CA LEU A 11 10.65 4.01 39.82
C LEU A 11 10.33 4.80 38.54
N GLU A 12 11.34 5.02 37.70
CA GLU A 12 11.13 5.50 36.35
C GLU A 12 10.21 4.51 35.65
N ARG A 13 9.02 5.01 35.31
CA ARG A 13 8.00 4.25 34.60
C ARG A 13 8.59 3.88 33.24
N SER A 14 9.04 2.62 33.11
CA SER A 14 9.64 2.11 31.88
C SER A 14 8.65 2.30 30.73
N ARG A 15 9.04 3.12 29.76
CA ARG A 15 8.27 3.35 28.53
C ARG A 15 8.11 2.01 27.81
N SER A 16 6.88 1.55 27.65
CA SER A 16 6.57 0.25 27.08
C SER A 16 6.74 0.18 25.55
N TYR A 17 7.11 1.29 24.89
CA TYR A 17 7.29 1.35 23.44
C TYR A 17 8.51 2.20 23.10
N GLU A 18 9.49 1.61 22.42
CA GLU A 18 10.51 2.37 21.71
C GLU A 18 9.81 3.20 20.61
N ILE A 19 9.92 4.52 20.70
CA ILE A 19 9.21 5.46 19.82
C ILE A 19 9.58 5.26 18.34
N LEU A 20 10.82 4.84 18.07
CA LEU A 20 11.32 4.51 16.73
C LEU A 20 12.05 3.16 16.78
N PRO A 21 12.08 2.38 15.69
CA PRO A 21 12.78 1.09 15.64
C PRO A 21 14.27 1.22 16.01
N PRO A 22 14.86 0.27 16.76
CA PRO A 22 16.22 0.38 17.29
C PRO A 22 17.31 0.43 16.21
N GLU A 23 17.07 -0.18 15.05
CA GLU A 23 18.02 -0.23 13.92
C GLU A 23 18.08 1.07 13.09
N MET A 24 17.20 2.04 13.33
CA MET A 24 17.13 3.30 12.60
C MET A 24 18.00 4.39 13.24
N SER A 25 18.88 5.00 12.45
CA SER A 25 19.69 6.16 12.88
C SER A 25 18.99 7.51 12.68
N GLU A 26 18.07 7.61 11.72
CA GLU A 26 17.36 8.85 11.40
C GLU A 26 15.94 8.62 10.89
N LEU A 27 14.94 9.30 11.48
CA LEU A 27 13.59 9.46 10.93
C LEU A 27 13.54 10.67 10.00
N ARG A 28 12.95 10.53 8.80
CA ARG A 28 12.78 11.62 7.82
C ARG A 28 11.31 11.80 7.51
N VAL A 29 10.76 12.96 7.88
CA VAL A 29 9.34 13.30 7.80
C VAL A 29 9.16 14.43 6.81
N VAL A 30 8.35 14.23 5.76
CA VAL A 30 7.97 15.29 4.83
C VAL A 30 6.64 15.88 5.28
N LEU A 31 6.61 17.18 5.55
CA LEU A 31 5.39 17.91 5.91
C LEU A 31 4.70 18.41 4.66
N LEU A 32 3.47 17.95 4.40
CA LEU A 32 2.67 18.40 3.26
C LEU A 32 1.46 19.21 3.75
N GLU A 33 1.51 20.51 3.51
CA GLU A 33 0.39 21.45 3.72
C GLU A 33 0.67 22.79 3.01
N ASN A 34 -0.38 23.51 2.62
CA ASN A 34 -0.33 24.80 1.92
C ASN A 34 -0.22 26.03 2.83
N SER A 35 -0.28 25.85 4.15
CA SER A 35 -0.23 26.95 5.10
C SER A 35 1.11 26.95 5.84
N TRP A 36 1.92 27.96 5.56
CA TRP A 36 3.20 28.17 6.26
C TRP A 36 3.04 28.17 7.78
N SER A 37 2.04 28.88 8.32
CA SER A 37 1.82 28.95 9.76
C SER A 37 1.58 27.57 10.39
N LYS A 38 0.82 26.69 9.72
CA LYS A 38 0.56 25.32 10.18
C LYS A 38 1.79 24.42 10.03
N ARG A 39 2.50 24.49 8.89
CA ARG A 39 3.75 23.73 8.71
C ARG A 39 4.78 24.12 9.77
N ARG A 40 4.90 25.42 10.06
CA ARG A 40 5.74 25.96 11.14
C ARG A 40 5.34 25.41 12.50
N GLU A 41 4.05 25.47 12.85
CA GLU A 41 3.53 24.97 14.12
C GLU A 41 3.85 23.48 14.31
N VAL A 42 3.49 22.64 13.32
CA VAL A 42 3.71 21.19 13.36
C VAL A 42 5.19 20.84 13.30
N GLY A 43 5.98 21.55 12.49
CA GLY A 43 7.42 21.33 12.38
C GLY A 43 8.17 21.66 13.67
N ASN A 44 7.83 22.78 14.32
CA ASN A 44 8.40 23.14 15.63
C ASN A 44 7.95 22.15 16.71
N LEU A 45 6.71 21.66 16.65
CA LEU A 45 6.21 20.63 17.56
C LEU A 45 7.04 19.33 17.42
N LEU A 46 7.24 18.84 16.19
CA LEU A 46 7.99 17.61 15.90
C LEU A 46 9.44 17.66 16.39
N LEU A 47 10.07 18.83 16.30
CA LEU A 47 11.46 19.02 16.70
C LEU A 47 11.60 19.46 18.16
N ARG A 48 10.49 19.77 18.84
CA ARG A 48 10.45 20.41 20.18
C ARG A 48 11.33 21.66 20.28
N GLN A 49 11.48 22.39 19.19
CA GLN A 49 12.33 23.57 19.08
C GLN A 49 11.67 24.61 18.17
N THR A 50 11.93 25.89 18.43
CA THR A 50 11.52 26.99 17.53
C THR A 50 12.61 27.20 16.49
N VAL A 51 12.54 26.43 15.39
CA VAL A 51 13.56 26.43 14.32
C VAL A 51 13.02 27.00 13.01
N PHE A 52 11.70 27.00 12.84
CA PHE A 52 11.02 27.61 11.71
C PHE A 52 10.67 29.06 12.05
N ASP A 53 11.60 30.00 11.87
CA ASP A 53 11.38 31.42 12.23
C ASP A 53 10.99 32.31 11.06
N LYS A 54 11.34 31.91 9.83
CA LYS A 54 11.04 32.63 8.59
C LYS A 54 10.47 31.69 7.56
N GLU A 55 9.53 32.20 6.76
CA GLU A 55 8.95 31.47 5.64
C GLU A 55 10.04 31.20 4.59
N PRO A 56 10.29 29.93 4.25
CA PRO A 56 11.34 29.60 3.30
C PRO A 56 10.83 29.77 1.86
N ASN A 57 11.71 30.24 0.98
CA ASN A 57 11.42 30.36 -0.46
C ASN A 57 11.35 29.00 -1.19
N CYS A 58 11.79 27.91 -0.54
CA CYS A 58 11.78 26.56 -1.08
C CYS A 58 11.73 25.51 0.04
N SER A 59 11.56 24.23 -0.30
CA SER A 59 11.55 23.16 0.72
C SER A 59 12.89 23.08 1.46
N GLN A 60 12.84 22.97 2.79
CA GLN A 60 14.01 22.95 3.67
C GLN A 60 14.00 21.74 4.60
N ARG A 61 15.14 21.07 4.72
CA ARG A 61 15.40 20.05 5.74
C ARG A 61 15.93 20.70 7.01
N ILE A 62 15.24 20.49 8.12
CA ILE A 62 15.73 20.83 9.46
C ILE A 62 15.82 19.56 10.29
N SER A 63 16.92 19.37 11.00
CA SER A 63 17.15 18.19 11.83
C SER A 63 17.23 18.56 13.30
N GLY A 64 16.71 17.68 14.16
CA GLY A 64 16.89 17.71 15.60
C GLY A 64 17.21 16.31 16.14
N THR A 65 17.45 16.23 17.44
CA THR A 65 17.71 14.97 18.15
C THR A 65 16.55 14.66 19.09
N LEU A 66 16.05 13.44 19.02
CA LEU A 66 15.00 12.91 19.88
C LEU A 66 15.44 11.54 20.40
N GLU A 67 15.63 11.41 21.72
CA GLU A 67 15.95 10.12 22.37
C GLU A 67 17.13 9.38 21.70
N ASN A 68 18.20 10.14 21.44
CA ASN A 68 19.43 9.70 20.75
C ASN A 68 19.27 9.32 19.27
N LYS A 69 18.10 9.53 18.68
CA LYS A 69 17.84 9.34 17.25
C LYS A 69 17.70 10.68 16.55
N LYS A 70 18.17 10.76 15.31
CA LYS A 70 18.01 11.97 14.50
C LYS A 70 16.59 12.01 13.92
N ILE A 71 15.92 13.15 14.01
CA ILE A 71 14.68 13.40 13.28
C ILE A 71 14.92 14.57 12.34
N SER A 72 14.61 14.36 11.06
CA SER A 72 14.72 15.35 10.00
C SER A 72 13.32 15.66 9.48
N VAL A 73 12.92 16.91 9.62
CA VAL A 73 11.66 17.43 9.11
C VAL A 73 11.95 18.19 7.82
N ILE A 74 11.37 17.72 6.72
CA ILE A 74 11.41 18.37 5.42
C ILE A 74 10.14 19.21 5.34
N ASN A 75 10.30 20.50 5.63
CA ASN A 75 9.24 21.48 5.47
C ASN A 75 9.15 21.84 3.99
N THR A 76 8.05 21.50 3.34
CA THR A 76 7.87 21.78 1.92
C THR A 76 7.45 23.23 1.68
N GLN A 77 7.61 23.71 0.44
CA GLN A 77 6.89 24.88 -0.04
C GLN A 77 5.40 24.58 -0.28
N ASP A 78 4.64 25.62 -0.62
CA ASP A 78 3.21 25.50 -0.93
C ASP A 78 2.97 24.63 -2.17
N LEU A 79 1.91 23.83 -2.12
CA LEU A 79 1.58 22.83 -3.14
C LEU A 79 0.71 23.44 -4.25
N SER A 80 0.95 24.68 -4.63
CA SER A 80 0.24 25.35 -5.72
C SER A 80 0.98 25.12 -7.04
N PHE A 81 0.59 24.07 -7.77
CA PHE A 81 1.19 23.73 -9.06
C PHE A 81 0.23 24.07 -10.19
N SER A 82 0.67 24.93 -11.11
CA SER A 82 -0.09 25.27 -12.32
C SER A 82 0.27 24.33 -13.47
N LYS A 83 1.48 23.76 -13.46
CA LYS A 83 2.02 22.88 -14.51
C LYS A 83 2.56 21.58 -13.94
N VAL A 84 2.65 20.56 -14.79
CA VAL A 84 3.24 19.24 -14.43
C VAL A 84 4.73 19.36 -14.13
N ASP A 85 5.44 20.23 -14.85
CA ASP A 85 6.88 20.44 -14.66
C ASP A 85 7.18 21.02 -13.26
N GLU A 86 6.37 21.98 -12.80
CA GLU A 86 6.48 22.58 -11.47
C GLU A 86 6.31 21.54 -10.35
N LEU A 87 5.33 20.64 -10.51
CA LEU A 87 5.13 19.51 -9.60
C LEU A 87 6.34 18.55 -9.62
N THR A 88 6.87 18.26 -10.80
CA THR A 88 8.01 17.34 -10.98
C THR A 88 9.27 17.91 -10.34
N GLU A 89 9.56 19.20 -10.55
CA GLU A 89 10.67 19.90 -9.92
C GLU A 89 10.52 19.94 -8.39
N PHE A 90 9.31 20.22 -7.90
CA PHE A 90 9.01 20.18 -6.47
C PHE A 90 9.31 18.81 -5.86
N VAL A 91 8.86 17.73 -6.50
CA VAL A 91 9.10 16.35 -6.03
C VAL A 91 10.59 16.05 -6.05
N LYS A 92 11.31 16.36 -7.15
CA LYS A 92 12.76 16.18 -7.24
C LYS A 92 13.51 16.92 -6.12
N HIS A 93 13.14 18.16 -5.84
CA HIS A 93 13.72 18.93 -4.75
C HIS A 93 13.44 18.27 -3.39
N CYS A 94 12.20 17.86 -3.14
CA CYS A 94 11.82 17.20 -1.89
C CYS A 94 12.50 15.83 -1.70
N VAL A 95 12.71 15.08 -2.78
CA VAL A 95 13.52 13.84 -2.80
C VAL A 95 14.97 14.13 -2.40
N SER A 96 15.58 15.18 -2.96
CA SER A 96 16.95 15.56 -2.60
C SER A 96 17.07 15.91 -1.11
N GLN A 97 16.09 16.61 -0.54
CA GLN A 97 16.07 16.99 0.88
C GLN A 97 15.80 15.79 1.80
N SER A 98 15.08 14.79 1.31
CA SER A 98 14.71 13.60 2.07
C SER A 98 15.63 12.40 1.84
N ALA A 99 16.74 12.56 1.11
CA ALA A 99 17.65 11.47 0.75
C ALA A 99 18.08 10.60 1.97
N PRO A 100 18.12 9.25 1.81
CA PRO A 100 17.81 8.46 0.60
C PRO A 100 16.31 8.34 0.24
N GLY A 101 15.42 8.87 1.08
CA GLY A 101 13.98 8.94 0.85
C GLY A 101 13.21 9.19 2.15
N PRO A 102 11.96 9.69 2.10
CA PRO A 102 11.19 9.95 3.30
C PRO A 102 10.67 8.65 3.92
N HIS A 103 10.68 8.59 5.25
CA HIS A 103 10.09 7.49 5.99
C HIS A 103 8.60 7.70 6.22
N VAL A 104 8.20 8.96 6.40
CA VAL A 104 6.82 9.36 6.70
C VAL A 104 6.46 10.62 5.92
N PHE A 105 5.25 10.68 5.38
CA PHE A 105 4.58 11.89 4.92
C PHE A 105 3.51 12.30 5.95
N LEU A 106 3.63 13.50 6.52
CA LEU A 106 2.66 14.05 7.45
C LEU A 106 1.77 15.05 6.72
N LEU A 107 0.51 14.68 6.50
CA LEU A 107 -0.48 15.50 5.79
C LEU A 107 -1.23 16.35 6.82
N VAL A 108 -0.95 17.65 6.88
CA VAL A 108 -1.49 18.55 7.91
C VAL A 108 -2.71 19.29 7.36
N LEU A 109 -3.90 18.95 7.85
CA LEU A 109 -5.16 19.41 7.26
C LEU A 109 -6.02 20.16 8.27
N GLN A 110 -6.68 21.22 7.78
CA GLN A 110 -7.82 21.85 8.46
C GLN A 110 -9.09 21.50 7.69
N PRO A 111 -10.07 20.82 8.32
CA PRO A 111 -11.23 20.31 7.59
C PRO A 111 -12.07 21.36 6.88
N GLU A 112 -12.11 22.60 7.40
CA GLU A 112 -12.93 23.70 6.88
C GLU A 112 -12.47 24.17 5.50
N ASN A 113 -11.15 24.11 5.29
CA ASN A 113 -10.50 24.58 4.07
C ASN A 113 -10.06 23.42 3.18
N PHE A 114 -10.44 22.18 3.52
CA PHE A 114 -10.03 21.01 2.77
C PHE A 114 -10.97 20.77 1.58
N THR A 115 -10.51 21.13 0.40
CA THR A 115 -11.26 20.99 -0.85
C THR A 115 -10.82 19.76 -1.65
N GLU A 116 -11.61 19.38 -2.65
CA GLU A 116 -11.28 18.31 -3.58
C GLU A 116 -9.99 18.63 -4.37
N GLU A 117 -9.77 19.88 -4.75
CA GLU A 117 -8.55 20.32 -5.45
C GLU A 117 -7.31 20.13 -4.58
N HIS A 118 -7.42 20.43 -3.28
CA HIS A 118 -6.35 20.19 -2.34
C HIS A 118 -6.07 18.69 -2.18
N LYS A 119 -7.11 17.84 -2.10
CA LYS A 119 -6.96 16.37 -2.12
C LYS A 119 -6.21 15.89 -3.36
N GLN A 120 -6.62 16.35 -4.54
CA GLN A 120 -6.01 15.95 -5.82
C GLN A 120 -4.54 16.39 -5.90
N THR A 121 -4.22 17.55 -5.34
CA THR A 121 -2.84 18.04 -5.26
C THR A 121 -1.98 17.13 -4.39
N LEU A 122 -2.44 16.79 -3.18
CA LEU A 122 -1.74 15.87 -2.29
C LEU A 122 -1.56 14.49 -2.93
N TRP A 123 -2.58 14.00 -3.64
CA TRP A 123 -2.50 12.73 -4.37
C TRP A 123 -1.41 12.76 -5.44
N LYS A 124 -1.42 13.79 -6.29
CA LYS A 124 -0.40 13.94 -7.34
C LYS A 124 1.01 13.99 -6.77
N VAL A 125 1.22 14.73 -5.67
CA VAL A 125 2.52 14.77 -4.99
C VAL A 125 2.94 13.38 -4.53
N LEU A 126 2.08 12.69 -3.76
CA LEU A 126 2.41 11.38 -3.21
C LEU A 126 2.61 10.32 -4.30
N GLU A 127 1.77 10.29 -5.34
CA GLU A 127 1.90 9.36 -6.48
C GLU A 127 3.17 9.61 -7.29
N ASN A 128 3.62 10.87 -7.42
CA ASN A 128 4.89 11.18 -8.08
C ASN A 128 6.10 10.72 -7.27
N PHE A 129 6.01 10.68 -5.94
CA PHE A 129 7.06 10.08 -5.12
C PHE A 129 7.15 8.57 -5.35
N SER A 130 6.02 7.87 -5.23
CA SER A 130 5.87 6.42 -5.37
C SER A 130 4.41 6.03 -5.12
N ASP A 131 3.97 4.91 -5.70
CA ASP A 131 2.70 4.28 -5.34
C ASP A 131 2.62 3.89 -3.85
N ARG A 132 3.76 3.66 -3.19
CA ARG A 132 3.87 3.34 -1.77
C ARG A 132 3.73 4.56 -0.85
N SER A 133 3.78 5.78 -1.35
CA SER A 133 3.81 6.99 -0.50
C SER A 133 2.66 7.05 0.50
N PHE A 134 1.45 6.62 0.12
CA PHE A 134 0.31 6.56 1.02
C PHE A 134 0.46 5.56 2.17
N ASN A 135 1.22 4.47 1.98
CA ASN A 135 1.59 3.54 3.06
C ASN A 135 2.59 4.14 4.03
N HIS A 136 3.19 5.28 3.70
CA HIS A 136 4.06 6.06 4.56
C HIS A 136 3.36 7.34 5.05
N SER A 137 2.07 7.54 4.74
CA SER A 137 1.34 8.77 5.10
C SER A 137 0.53 8.62 6.39
N VAL A 138 0.42 9.73 7.13
CA VAL A 138 -0.54 9.93 8.22
C VAL A 138 -1.19 11.31 8.09
N VAL A 139 -2.51 11.36 8.33
CA VAL A 139 -3.28 12.61 8.28
C VAL A 139 -3.35 13.23 9.67
N LEU A 140 -2.81 14.42 9.85
CA LEU A 140 -2.98 15.21 11.06
C LEU A 140 -4.08 16.25 10.83
N ILE A 141 -5.19 16.12 11.56
CA ILE A 141 -6.34 17.00 11.49
C ILE A 141 -6.24 18.04 12.60
N LEU A 142 -6.08 19.30 12.22
CA LEU A 142 -6.06 20.45 13.12
C LEU A 142 -7.49 20.90 13.46
N PRO A 143 -7.77 21.43 14.67
CA PRO A 143 -9.12 21.73 15.12
C PRO A 143 -9.59 23.07 14.54
N HIS A 144 -10.91 23.25 14.61
CA HIS A 144 -11.57 24.49 14.25
C HIS A 144 -11.18 25.63 15.22
N ARG A 145 -11.13 26.87 14.74
CA ARG A 145 -10.90 28.08 15.58
C ARG A 145 -12.14 28.53 16.38
N VAL A 146 -13.27 27.88 16.19
CA VAL A 146 -14.61 28.24 16.72
C VAL A 146 -15.32 26.94 17.12
N GLU A 147 -16.01 26.92 18.24
CA GLU A 147 -16.62 25.72 18.83
C GLU A 147 -17.88 25.22 18.08
N SER A 148 -17.82 25.06 16.76
CA SER A 148 -18.89 24.42 15.99
C SER A 148 -18.61 22.93 15.84
N SER A 149 -19.56 22.11 16.30
CA SER A 149 -19.58 20.64 16.34
C SER A 149 -18.51 19.90 15.53
N PHE A 150 -17.53 19.35 16.27
CA PHE A 150 -16.45 18.47 15.81
C PHE A 150 -16.89 17.18 15.07
N GLU A 151 -18.18 16.97 14.89
CA GLU A 151 -18.72 15.74 14.32
C GLU A 151 -18.96 15.85 12.81
N ASN A 152 -19.18 17.05 12.27
CA ASN A 152 -19.69 17.19 10.91
C ASN A 152 -18.60 17.22 9.82
N TYR A 153 -17.34 17.51 10.16
CA TYR A 153 -16.27 17.59 9.15
C TYR A 153 -15.81 16.21 8.67
N MET A 154 -16.08 15.16 9.45
CA MET A 154 -15.91 13.78 8.97
C MET A 154 -16.83 13.51 7.78
N GLU A 155 -17.90 14.27 7.55
CA GLU A 155 -18.77 14.15 6.37
C GLU A 155 -18.14 14.69 5.07
N ASN A 156 -17.01 15.39 5.14
CA ASN A 156 -16.31 15.84 3.95
C ASN A 156 -15.81 14.62 3.13
N PRO A 157 -16.33 14.38 1.91
CA PRO A 157 -15.99 13.20 1.13
C PRO A 157 -14.51 13.19 0.70
N ALA A 158 -13.94 14.36 0.41
CA ALA A 158 -12.54 14.47 0.05
C ALA A 158 -11.64 14.02 1.21
N LEU A 159 -11.98 14.43 2.44
CA LEU A 159 -11.24 14.04 3.64
C LEU A 159 -11.39 12.54 3.93
N LYS A 160 -12.61 11.99 3.85
CA LYS A 160 -12.87 10.54 4.00
C LYS A 160 -12.02 9.74 3.02
N ASP A 161 -11.97 10.17 1.76
CA ASP A 161 -11.18 9.52 0.71
C ASP A 161 -9.69 9.51 1.02
N LEU A 162 -9.15 10.65 1.44
CA LEU A 162 -7.73 10.76 1.76
C LEU A 162 -7.36 9.89 2.98
N ILE A 163 -8.18 9.92 4.03
CA ILE A 163 -7.98 9.08 5.22
C ILE A 163 -8.04 7.59 4.85
N ARG A 164 -9.02 7.19 4.04
CA ARG A 164 -9.15 5.82 3.52
C ARG A 164 -7.92 5.40 2.71
N LYS A 165 -7.42 6.28 1.84
CA LYS A 165 -6.21 6.04 1.04
C LYS A 165 -4.96 5.90 1.94
N CYS A 166 -4.90 6.63 3.05
CA CYS A 166 -3.86 6.51 4.08
C CYS A 166 -4.14 5.37 5.10
N ARG A 167 -4.91 4.34 4.72
CA ARG A 167 -5.26 3.17 5.57
C ARG A 167 -5.85 3.54 6.93
N TYR A 168 -6.68 4.58 6.96
CA TYR A 168 -7.31 5.12 8.17
C TYR A 168 -6.32 5.62 9.23
N ARG A 169 -5.08 5.93 8.84
CA ARG A 169 -4.08 6.55 9.73
C ARG A 169 -4.30 8.04 9.81
N TYR A 170 -4.95 8.48 10.88
CA TYR A 170 -5.10 9.90 11.18
C TYR A 170 -4.99 10.20 12.68
N LEU A 171 -4.71 11.45 13.00
CA LEU A 171 -4.66 12.02 14.35
C LEU A 171 -5.51 13.29 14.38
N LYS A 172 -6.23 13.52 15.48
CA LYS A 172 -7.04 14.74 15.71
C LYS A 172 -6.37 15.60 16.77
N GLN A 173 -6.18 16.89 16.51
CA GLN A 173 -5.63 17.87 17.44
C GLN A 173 -6.73 18.32 18.43
N ASN A 174 -7.13 17.43 19.32
CA ASN A 174 -7.61 17.79 20.66
C ASN A 174 -6.54 17.47 21.72
N ASN A 175 -5.62 16.55 21.42
CA ASN A 175 -4.46 16.19 22.24
C ASN A 175 -3.23 16.13 21.33
N LEU A 176 -2.53 17.26 21.12
CA LEU A 176 -1.18 17.24 20.52
C LEU A 176 -0.19 16.67 21.54
N ASP A 177 -0.35 15.39 21.82
CA ASP A 177 0.70 14.65 22.45
C ASP A 177 1.75 14.35 21.39
N HIS A 178 2.87 15.07 21.49
CA HIS A 178 4.07 14.81 20.71
C HIS A 178 4.43 13.32 20.73
N GLU A 179 4.22 12.64 21.86
CA GLU A 179 4.44 11.20 22.00
C GLU A 179 3.47 10.38 21.14
N ALA A 180 2.18 10.74 21.07
CA ALA A 180 1.21 10.08 20.21
C ALA A 180 1.53 10.24 18.72
N LEU A 181 1.96 11.45 18.30
CA LEU A 181 2.38 11.70 16.92
C LEU A 181 3.60 10.85 16.55
N LEU A 182 4.62 10.85 17.39
CA LEU A 182 5.82 10.05 17.17
C LEU A 182 5.52 8.54 17.20
N THR A 183 4.67 8.08 18.13
CA THR A 183 4.25 6.67 18.23
C THR A 183 3.59 6.23 16.93
N ARG A 184 2.72 7.07 16.34
CA ARG A 184 2.11 6.78 15.04
C ARG A 184 3.13 6.71 13.91
N MET A 185 4.11 7.62 13.90
CA MET A 185 5.19 7.57 12.90
C MET A 185 6.07 6.32 13.08
N GLY A 186 6.43 5.96 14.32
CA GLY A 186 7.14 4.73 14.64
C GLY A 186 6.38 3.49 14.19
N GLN A 187 5.07 3.46 14.38
CA GLN A 187 4.20 2.39 13.87
C GLN A 187 4.24 2.29 12.34
N ILE A 188 4.18 3.42 11.63
CA ILE A 188 4.27 3.45 10.16
C ILE A 188 5.62 2.90 9.69
N VAL A 189 6.71 3.32 10.33
CA VAL A 189 8.06 2.82 9.99
C VAL A 189 8.14 1.32 10.25
N LYS A 190 7.60 0.84 11.38
CA LYS A 190 7.56 -0.60 11.71
C LYS A 190 6.74 -1.42 10.72
N GLU A 191 5.54 -0.95 10.36
CA GLU A 191 4.65 -1.58 9.36
C GLU A 191 5.30 -1.64 7.97
N ASN A 192 6.21 -0.72 7.66
CA ASN A 192 7.00 -0.71 6.43
C ASN A 192 8.42 -1.27 6.61
N ASN A 193 8.67 -2.08 7.65
CA ASN A 193 9.94 -2.77 7.89
C ASN A 193 11.17 -1.84 7.93
N GLY A 194 11.02 -0.61 8.43
CA GLY A 194 12.09 0.39 8.46
C GLY A 194 12.42 1.02 7.10
N GLN A 195 11.73 0.63 6.03
CA GLN A 195 11.99 1.16 4.69
C GLN A 195 11.52 2.62 4.57
N TYR A 196 12.17 3.35 3.67
CA TYR A 196 11.76 4.67 3.22
C TYR A 196 11.23 4.58 1.79
N VAL A 197 10.53 5.62 1.35
CA VAL A 197 9.99 5.70 0.00
C VAL A 197 11.10 6.10 -0.96
N CYS A 198 11.38 5.26 -1.96
CA CYS A 198 12.30 5.57 -3.04
C CYS A 198 11.55 6.30 -4.15
N TYR A 199 12.14 7.40 -4.64
CA TYR A 199 11.70 8.03 -5.87
C TYR A 199 12.37 7.34 -7.06
N GLU A 200 11.56 6.77 -7.94
CA GLU A 200 12.00 6.26 -9.23
C GLU A 200 11.55 7.28 -10.29
N PRO A 201 12.47 8.06 -10.88
CA PRO A 201 12.12 8.96 -11.97
C PRO A 201 11.47 8.16 -13.08
N PHE A 202 10.35 8.65 -13.61
CA PHE A 202 9.84 8.14 -14.86
C PHE A 202 10.80 8.63 -15.95
N GLU A 203 11.64 7.74 -16.47
CA GLU A 203 12.41 8.05 -17.68
C GLU A 203 11.42 8.13 -18.84
N GLU A 204 11.03 9.35 -19.20
CA GLU A 204 10.56 9.61 -20.55
C GLU A 204 11.74 9.32 -21.47
N THR A 205 11.67 8.21 -22.22
CA THR A 205 12.55 8.00 -23.36
C THR A 205 12.37 9.18 -24.30
N THR A 206 13.28 10.15 -24.20
CA THR A 206 13.49 11.14 -25.23
C THR A 206 14.05 10.38 -26.42
N GLU A 207 13.17 10.06 -27.38
CA GLU A 207 13.59 9.64 -28.71
C GLU A 207 14.32 10.82 -29.35
N ASP A 208 15.65 10.80 -29.23
CA ASP A 208 16.52 11.72 -29.94
C ASP A 208 16.29 11.55 -31.45
N THR A 209 16.02 12.69 -32.07
CA THR A 209 15.60 12.81 -33.46
C THR A 209 16.79 12.56 -34.39
N THR A 210 16.73 11.53 -35.23
CA THR A 210 17.25 11.61 -36.61
C THR A 210 16.25 10.95 -37.57
N PRO A 211 16.03 11.52 -38.77
CA PRO A 211 14.77 11.34 -39.50
C PRO A 211 14.91 10.30 -40.62
N THR A 212 13.97 9.38 -40.77
CA THR A 212 13.62 8.81 -42.10
C THR A 212 12.21 8.20 -42.12
N SER A 213 11.37 8.83 -42.95
CA SER A 213 10.25 8.31 -43.76
C SER A 213 8.96 7.77 -43.10
N THR A 214 7.95 8.65 -43.17
CA THR A 214 6.58 8.44 -43.73
C THR A 214 5.78 7.19 -43.36
N GLY A 215 4.63 7.41 -42.74
CA GLY A 215 3.50 6.47 -42.75
C GLY A 215 2.43 6.84 -41.72
N ASP A 216 1.40 7.54 -42.16
CA ASP A 216 0.23 7.95 -41.38
C ASP A 216 -0.51 6.78 -40.69
N HIS A 217 -0.96 6.98 -39.44
CA HIS A 217 -2.38 7.10 -39.07
C HIS A 217 -2.59 7.09 -37.54
N GLN A 218 -3.34 8.10 -37.08
CA GLN A 218 -3.80 8.33 -35.70
C GLN A 218 -4.61 7.18 -35.10
N SER A 219 -4.45 6.97 -33.78
CA SER A 219 -5.59 6.80 -32.83
C SER A 219 -5.13 6.98 -31.37
N PRO A 220 -5.99 7.51 -30.48
CA PRO A 220 -5.61 8.09 -29.18
C PRO A 220 -5.59 7.05 -28.05
N LYS A 221 -4.52 6.98 -27.26
CA LYS A 221 -4.47 6.14 -26.05
C LYS A 221 -5.09 6.85 -24.85
N GLN A 222 -6.33 6.45 -24.56
CA GLN A 222 -7.07 6.75 -23.31
C GLN A 222 -6.22 6.45 -22.06
N ARG A 223 -6.08 7.46 -21.19
CA ARG A 223 -5.73 7.29 -19.77
C ARG A 223 -6.82 6.42 -19.12
N LYS A 224 -6.50 5.17 -18.78
CA LYS A 224 -7.29 4.34 -17.87
C LYS A 224 -6.57 4.24 -16.53
N THR A 225 -7.05 5.01 -15.55
CA THR A 225 -6.68 4.90 -14.14
C THR A 225 -6.94 3.46 -13.68
N GLN A 226 -5.89 2.72 -13.32
CA GLN A 226 -6.00 1.34 -12.86
C GLN A 226 -6.23 1.30 -11.35
N THR A 227 -7.49 1.13 -10.95
CA THR A 227 -7.88 0.80 -9.57
C THR A 227 -7.53 -0.67 -9.27
N SER A 228 -6.83 -0.94 -8.16
CA SER A 228 -6.53 -2.31 -7.70
C SER A 228 -7.84 -3.10 -7.51
N ILE A 229 -7.89 -4.33 -8.03
CA ILE A 229 -9.10 -5.16 -8.08
C ILE A 229 -9.62 -5.46 -6.68
N MET A 230 -8.72 -5.67 -5.71
CA MET A 230 -9.12 -5.93 -4.32
C MET A 230 -9.93 -4.79 -3.70
N SER A 231 -9.61 -3.53 -4.04
CA SER A 231 -10.35 -2.37 -3.55
C SER A 231 -11.74 -2.24 -4.17
N ALA A 232 -11.90 -2.66 -5.43
CA ALA A 232 -13.18 -2.65 -6.12
C ALA A 232 -14.14 -3.74 -5.59
N VAL A 233 -13.61 -4.91 -5.23
CA VAL A 233 -14.43 -6.02 -4.68
C VAL A 233 -14.85 -5.73 -3.23
N ALA A 234 -13.98 -5.13 -2.41
CA ALA A 234 -14.32 -4.70 -1.05
C ALA A 234 -15.42 -3.61 -1.04
N ALA A 235 -15.49 -2.77 -2.06
CA ALA A 235 -16.52 -1.74 -2.22
C ALA A 235 -17.87 -2.28 -2.77
N GLY A 236 -17.91 -3.53 -3.26
CA GLY A 236 -19.07 -4.11 -3.96
C GLY A 236 -19.95 -5.04 -3.12
N LEU A 237 -19.72 -5.20 -1.82
CA LEU A 237 -20.57 -6.01 -0.94
C LEU A 237 -21.75 -5.18 -0.40
N ASN A 238 -22.65 -4.74 -1.28
CA ASN A 238 -24.04 -4.48 -0.91
C ASN A 238 -24.98 -4.46 -2.13
N GLU A 239 -25.03 -5.52 -2.94
CA GLU A 239 -26.16 -5.73 -3.85
C GLU A 239 -26.61 -7.19 -3.80
N GLN A 240 -27.85 -7.38 -3.34
CA GLN A 240 -28.58 -8.63 -3.48
C GLN A 240 -28.89 -8.82 -4.97
N VAL A 241 -28.18 -9.73 -5.62
CA VAL A 241 -28.57 -10.26 -6.93
C VAL A 241 -28.54 -11.78 -6.87
N THR A 242 -29.72 -12.38 -6.74
CA THR A 242 -29.96 -13.80 -7.02
C THR A 242 -29.83 -14.06 -8.53
N PRO A 243 -28.99 -15.00 -8.99
CA PRO A 243 -29.07 -15.48 -10.37
C PRO A 243 -29.96 -16.73 -10.44
N GLN A 244 -31.00 -16.67 -11.26
CA GLN A 244 -31.68 -17.85 -11.80
C GLN A 244 -31.05 -18.25 -13.16
N PHE A 245 -31.14 -19.55 -13.46
CA PHE A 245 -30.68 -20.30 -14.66
C PHE A 245 -29.16 -20.52 -14.82
N SER A 246 -28.66 -21.71 -15.17
CA SER A 246 -29.13 -23.10 -15.10
C SER A 246 -27.90 -23.99 -15.38
N GLY A 247 -27.63 -24.97 -14.52
CA GLY A 247 -26.81 -26.15 -14.86
C GLY A 247 -25.27 -26.04 -14.81
N SER A 248 -24.67 -25.95 -13.63
CA SER A 248 -23.52 -26.80 -13.23
C SER A 248 -23.23 -26.60 -11.74
N ARG A 249 -23.28 -27.70 -10.96
CA ARG A 249 -23.22 -27.73 -9.48
C ARG A 249 -21.90 -27.15 -8.95
N THR A 250 -21.93 -25.89 -8.53
CA THR A 250 -20.92 -25.30 -7.65
C THR A 250 -21.09 -25.92 -6.27
N MET A 251 -20.06 -26.58 -5.74
CA MET A 251 -20.07 -27.06 -4.36
C MET A 251 -19.89 -25.85 -3.44
N SER A 252 -20.98 -25.48 -2.75
CA SER A 252 -20.98 -24.46 -1.71
C SER A 252 -20.08 -24.92 -0.57
N CYS A 253 -18.91 -24.31 -0.42
CA CYS A 253 -18.25 -24.26 0.88
C CYS A 253 -19.07 -23.30 1.74
N SER A 254 -19.67 -23.81 2.80
CA SER A 254 -20.39 -23.00 3.80
C SER A 254 -19.45 -21.92 4.33
N LEU A 255 -19.79 -20.66 4.06
CA LEU A 255 -19.10 -19.45 4.53
C LEU A 255 -19.20 -19.24 6.06
N SER A 256 -19.61 -20.25 6.84
CA SER A 256 -19.97 -20.13 8.24
C SER A 256 -18.94 -20.64 9.25
N ASP A 257 -17.89 -21.36 8.83
CA ASP A 257 -16.81 -21.78 9.74
C ASP A 257 -15.56 -20.92 9.52
N ALA A 258 -15.64 -19.67 9.96
CA ALA A 258 -14.57 -18.68 9.92
C ALA A 258 -13.47 -18.95 10.97
N VAL A 259 -12.91 -20.15 10.96
CA VAL A 259 -11.58 -20.40 11.54
C VAL A 259 -10.58 -20.18 10.40
N SER A 260 -9.82 -19.08 10.47
CA SER A 260 -8.76 -18.62 9.56
C SER A 260 -8.22 -19.66 8.55
N ALA A 261 -8.95 -19.89 7.46
CA ALA A 261 -8.51 -20.79 6.39
C ALA A 261 -7.37 -20.14 5.61
N PHE A 262 -6.29 -20.88 5.40
CA PHE A 262 -5.12 -20.40 4.66
C PHE A 262 -5.43 -20.43 3.15
N ARG A 263 -5.26 -19.31 2.43
CA ARG A 263 -5.68 -19.16 1.03
C ARG A 263 -4.48 -18.95 0.12
N ILE A 264 -4.25 -19.88 -0.80
CA ILE A 264 -3.10 -19.90 -1.70
C ILE A 264 -3.57 -19.75 -3.15
N VAL A 265 -2.95 -18.87 -3.92
CA VAL A 265 -3.18 -18.73 -5.36
C VAL A 265 -1.99 -19.29 -6.14
N LEU A 266 -2.26 -20.16 -7.11
CA LEU A 266 -1.25 -20.74 -7.99
C LEU A 266 -1.21 -19.98 -9.32
N LEU A 267 -0.10 -19.28 -9.59
CA LEU A 267 0.16 -18.53 -10.82
C LEU A 267 1.27 -19.22 -11.61
N GLY A 268 1.04 -19.53 -12.89
CA GLY A 268 2.04 -20.19 -13.71
C GLY A 268 1.52 -20.61 -15.09
N LYS A 269 2.43 -20.91 -16.01
CA LYS A 269 2.10 -21.35 -17.37
C LYS A 269 1.55 -22.77 -17.42
N SER A 270 2.27 -23.72 -16.82
CA SER A 270 1.93 -25.14 -16.90
C SER A 270 0.71 -25.49 -16.06
N GLU A 271 -0.37 -25.89 -16.72
CA GLU A 271 -1.57 -26.38 -16.04
C GLU A 271 -1.30 -27.65 -15.24
N ASP A 272 -0.47 -28.56 -15.77
CA ASP A 272 -0.15 -29.82 -15.11
C ASP A 272 0.67 -29.60 -13.84
N THR A 273 1.62 -28.65 -13.87
CA THR A 273 2.37 -28.25 -12.67
C THR A 273 1.44 -27.64 -11.63
N LYS A 274 0.55 -26.73 -12.01
CA LYS A 274 -0.45 -26.15 -11.08
C LYS A 274 -1.34 -27.22 -10.47
N LYS A 275 -1.79 -28.21 -11.26
CA LYS A 275 -2.56 -29.36 -10.78
C LYS A 275 -1.76 -30.22 -9.80
N ARG A 276 -0.49 -30.53 -10.12
CA ARG A 276 0.39 -31.33 -9.27
C ARG A 276 0.68 -30.65 -7.93
N ILE A 277 1.04 -29.37 -7.95
CA ILE A 277 1.30 -28.57 -6.73
C ILE A 277 0.01 -28.38 -5.94
N GLY A 278 -1.12 -28.09 -6.60
CA GLY A 278 -2.42 -28.08 -5.95
C GLY A 278 -2.65 -29.39 -5.20
N LYS A 279 -2.50 -30.53 -5.89
CA LYS A 279 -2.64 -31.89 -5.33
C LYS A 279 -1.72 -32.21 -4.18
N PHE A 280 -0.51 -31.69 -4.24
CA PHE A 280 0.42 -31.82 -3.14
C PHE A 280 -0.08 -31.06 -1.90
N ILE A 281 -0.54 -29.81 -2.07
CA ILE A 281 -0.99 -28.93 -0.96
C ILE A 281 -2.30 -29.42 -0.32
N ILE A 282 -3.26 -29.89 -1.11
CA ILE A 282 -4.51 -30.42 -0.56
C ILE A 282 -4.32 -31.92 -0.39
N GLN A 283 -3.74 -32.31 0.74
CA GLN A 283 -3.47 -33.72 1.03
C GLN A 283 -4.81 -34.48 1.10
N ASP A 284 -4.93 -35.55 0.33
CA ASP A 284 -6.14 -36.35 0.18
C ASP A 284 -6.43 -37.16 1.45
N ARG A 285 -7.01 -36.51 2.47
CA ARG A 285 -7.42 -37.16 3.73
C ARG A 285 -8.89 -36.87 4.08
N GLY A 286 -9.80 -37.00 3.11
CA GLY A 286 -11.23 -37.03 3.46
C GLY A 286 -12.23 -36.62 2.38
N PHE A 287 -11.77 -36.10 1.24
CA PHE A 287 -12.68 -35.69 0.16
C PHE A 287 -12.72 -36.76 -0.94
N HIS A 288 -13.65 -37.70 -0.83
CA HIS A 288 -13.91 -38.78 -1.80
C HIS A 288 -14.46 -38.30 -3.16
N LYS A 289 -13.89 -37.26 -3.77
CA LYS A 289 -14.29 -36.81 -5.11
C LYS A 289 -13.08 -36.40 -5.96
N PRO A 290 -13.08 -36.72 -7.27
CA PRO A 290 -12.02 -36.35 -8.17
C PRO A 290 -11.85 -34.81 -8.23
N TRP A 291 -10.59 -34.40 -8.24
CA TRP A 291 -10.15 -33.01 -8.27
C TRP A 291 -10.79 -32.22 -9.43
N PRO A 292 -11.52 -31.10 -9.20
CA PRO A 292 -12.33 -30.46 -10.24
C PRO A 292 -11.55 -29.50 -11.17
N PHE A 293 -10.24 -29.68 -11.35
CA PHE A 293 -9.42 -28.84 -12.26
C PHE A 293 -9.60 -29.23 -13.75
N SER A 294 -10.82 -29.59 -14.17
CA SER A 294 -11.13 -29.80 -15.60
C SER A 294 -11.16 -28.47 -16.38
N SER A 295 -11.44 -27.35 -15.69
CA SER A 295 -11.43 -26.02 -16.30
C SER A 295 -10.02 -25.52 -16.52
N ILE A 296 -9.60 -25.49 -17.79
CA ILE A 296 -8.36 -24.86 -18.26
C ILE A 296 -8.54 -23.34 -18.38
N LYS A 297 -9.78 -22.88 -18.59
CA LYS A 297 -10.06 -21.50 -19.03
C LYS A 297 -10.30 -20.48 -17.91
N HIS A 298 -10.64 -20.93 -16.69
CA HIS A 298 -11.08 -20.05 -15.61
C HIS A 298 -10.42 -20.42 -14.28
N CYS A 299 -10.41 -19.46 -13.34
CA CYS A 299 -9.99 -19.69 -11.97
C CYS A 299 -10.90 -20.73 -11.27
N VAL A 300 -10.30 -21.65 -10.53
CA VAL A 300 -11.03 -22.69 -9.78
C VAL A 300 -10.45 -22.78 -8.37
N ALA A 301 -11.31 -22.69 -7.37
CA ALA A 301 -10.97 -22.95 -5.97
C ALA A 301 -11.20 -24.41 -5.60
N THR A 302 -10.37 -24.92 -4.70
CA THR A 302 -10.57 -26.21 -4.04
C THR A 302 -10.16 -26.06 -2.58
N CYS A 303 -10.93 -26.67 -1.69
CA CYS A 303 -10.68 -26.65 -0.25
C CYS A 303 -10.26 -28.04 0.22
N GLY A 304 -9.43 -28.07 1.26
CA GLY A 304 -9.17 -29.27 2.05
C GLY A 304 -8.30 -28.91 3.25
N GLU A 305 -7.42 -29.82 3.66
CA GLU A 305 -6.65 -29.66 4.90
C GLU A 305 -5.15 -29.92 4.69
N TRP A 306 -4.33 -29.13 5.37
CA TRP A 306 -2.89 -29.34 5.52
C TRP A 306 -2.54 -29.32 7.00
N GLU A 307 -1.99 -30.43 7.51
CA GLU A 307 -1.65 -30.58 8.95
C GLU A 307 -2.83 -30.25 9.89
N GLY A 308 -4.06 -30.63 9.50
CA GLY A 308 -5.29 -30.37 10.26
C GLY A 308 -5.76 -28.92 10.22
N LYS A 309 -5.16 -28.06 9.38
CA LYS A 309 -5.59 -26.68 9.15
C LYS A 309 -6.36 -26.57 7.82
N PRO A 310 -7.48 -25.84 7.78
CA PRO A 310 -8.22 -25.63 6.53
C PRO A 310 -7.40 -24.79 5.54
N VAL A 311 -7.28 -25.27 4.31
CA VAL A 311 -6.58 -24.60 3.21
C VAL A 311 -7.49 -24.51 1.99
N THR A 312 -7.52 -23.33 1.37
CA THR A 312 -8.12 -23.09 0.06
C THR A 312 -7.01 -22.84 -0.95
N VAL A 313 -7.00 -23.59 -2.05
CA VAL A 313 -6.08 -23.38 -3.16
C VAL A 313 -6.87 -22.94 -4.38
N VAL A 314 -6.50 -21.80 -4.96
CA VAL A 314 -7.07 -21.29 -6.21
C VAL A 314 -6.07 -21.47 -7.34
N LYS A 315 -6.45 -22.30 -8.33
CA LYS A 315 -5.71 -22.45 -9.58
C LYS A 315 -6.18 -21.39 -10.56
N THR A 316 -5.26 -20.60 -11.10
CA THR A 316 -5.55 -19.70 -12.23
C THR A 316 -5.34 -20.40 -13.58
N PRO A 317 -5.98 -19.95 -14.66
CA PRO A 317 -5.61 -20.35 -16.03
C PRO A 317 -4.20 -19.88 -16.40
N ASN A 318 -3.72 -20.27 -17.58
CA ASN A 318 -2.49 -19.75 -18.16
C ASN A 318 -2.68 -18.28 -18.58
N MET A 319 -2.48 -17.37 -17.64
CA MET A 319 -2.62 -15.92 -17.84
C MET A 319 -1.61 -15.35 -18.84
N PHE A 320 -0.52 -16.05 -19.13
CA PHE A 320 0.52 -15.60 -20.04
C PHE A 320 0.08 -15.64 -21.51
N SER A 321 -0.95 -16.40 -21.85
CA SER A 321 -1.53 -16.48 -23.19
C SER A 321 -2.84 -15.69 -23.34
N LEU A 322 -3.21 -14.89 -22.35
CA LEU A 322 -4.47 -14.14 -22.33
C LEU A 322 -4.24 -12.66 -22.66
N SER A 323 -5.28 -11.99 -23.17
CA SER A 323 -5.28 -10.53 -23.30
C SER A 323 -5.30 -9.86 -21.92
N VAL A 324 -4.88 -8.60 -21.87
CA VAL A 324 -4.88 -7.80 -20.63
C VAL A 324 -6.28 -7.73 -20.01
N GLU A 325 -7.33 -7.62 -20.83
CA GLU A 325 -8.72 -7.62 -20.40
C GLU A 325 -9.14 -8.95 -19.77
N ALA A 326 -8.79 -10.08 -20.41
CA ALA A 326 -9.09 -11.41 -19.91
C ALA A 326 -8.35 -11.71 -18.60
N VAL A 327 -7.09 -11.26 -18.47
CA VAL A 327 -6.34 -11.35 -17.20
C VAL A 327 -7.06 -10.58 -16.09
N ARG A 328 -7.55 -9.36 -16.35
CA ARG A 328 -8.30 -8.59 -15.34
C ARG A 328 -9.58 -9.27 -14.91
N GLU A 329 -10.32 -9.85 -15.85
CA GLU A 329 -11.56 -10.57 -15.57
C GLU A 329 -11.29 -11.80 -14.69
N GLU A 330 -10.29 -12.60 -15.04
CA GLU A 330 -9.93 -13.76 -14.25
C GLU A 330 -9.38 -13.40 -12.87
N MET A 331 -8.70 -12.27 -12.74
CA MET A 331 -8.23 -11.80 -11.43
C MET A 331 -9.37 -11.34 -10.53
N LYS A 332 -10.48 -10.82 -11.07
CA LYS A 332 -11.71 -10.60 -10.29
C LYS A 332 -12.26 -11.92 -9.76
N ASN A 333 -12.32 -12.94 -10.60
CA ASN A 333 -12.77 -14.29 -10.21
C ASN A 333 -11.83 -14.92 -9.16
N CYS A 334 -10.52 -14.73 -9.31
CA CYS A 334 -9.53 -15.23 -8.35
C CYS A 334 -9.73 -14.62 -6.95
N VAL A 335 -9.96 -13.30 -6.87
CA VAL A 335 -10.16 -12.59 -5.60
C VAL A 335 -11.47 -13.02 -4.93
N THR A 336 -12.56 -13.17 -5.67
CA THR A 336 -13.85 -13.62 -5.09
C THR A 336 -13.73 -15.02 -4.49
N LEU A 337 -13.00 -15.90 -5.16
CA LEU A 337 -12.70 -17.26 -4.71
C LEU A 337 -11.75 -17.33 -3.50
N CYS A 338 -11.08 -16.22 -3.13
CA CYS A 338 -10.09 -16.15 -2.05
C CYS A 338 -10.48 -15.19 -0.91
N SER A 339 -11.76 -14.86 -0.72
CA SER A 339 -12.20 -13.85 0.28
C SER A 339 -11.68 -14.15 1.71
N PRO A 340 -11.20 -13.15 2.49
CA PRO A 340 -11.08 -11.71 2.20
C PRO A 340 -9.90 -11.30 1.28
N GLY A 341 -9.07 -12.25 0.84
CA GLY A 341 -7.92 -12.06 -0.04
C GLY A 341 -6.91 -13.20 0.13
N PRO A 342 -6.04 -13.48 -0.85
CA PRO A 342 -5.04 -14.55 -0.72
C PRO A 342 -4.05 -14.27 0.41
N ASN A 343 -3.60 -15.33 1.09
CA ASN A 343 -2.50 -15.26 2.06
C ASN A 343 -1.14 -15.43 1.39
N VAL A 344 -1.08 -16.23 0.32
CA VAL A 344 0.16 -16.54 -0.41
C VAL A 344 -0.11 -16.62 -1.91
N LEU A 345 0.81 -16.06 -2.69
CA LEU A 345 0.87 -16.19 -4.16
C LEU A 345 2.04 -17.10 -4.53
N LEU A 346 1.77 -18.31 -5.03
CA LEU A 346 2.81 -19.22 -5.52
C LEU A 346 3.04 -18.99 -7.01
N LEU A 347 4.24 -18.52 -7.35
CA LEU A 347 4.68 -18.21 -8.70
C LEU A 347 5.46 -19.40 -9.27
N LEU A 348 4.78 -20.24 -10.05
CA LEU A 348 5.37 -21.43 -10.67
C LEU A 348 6.11 -21.03 -11.95
N VAL A 349 7.44 -21.12 -11.92
CA VAL A 349 8.33 -20.66 -12.99
C VAL A 349 9.22 -21.80 -13.47
N LYS A 350 9.21 -22.07 -14.77
CA LYS A 350 10.18 -22.94 -15.44
C LYS A 350 11.29 -22.06 -16.04
N PRO A 351 12.53 -22.08 -15.54
CA PRO A 351 13.58 -21.15 -15.98
C PRO A 351 13.84 -21.19 -17.49
N SER A 352 13.72 -22.37 -18.11
CA SER A 352 13.97 -22.55 -19.55
C SER A 352 12.94 -21.86 -20.45
N ASP A 353 11.73 -21.58 -19.96
CA ASP A 353 10.65 -20.93 -20.74
C ASP A 353 10.29 -19.53 -20.23
N PHE A 354 11.05 -19.02 -19.25
CA PHE A 354 10.81 -17.76 -18.60
C PHE A 354 11.39 -16.58 -19.38
N THR A 355 10.55 -15.95 -20.21
CA THR A 355 10.92 -14.81 -21.05
C THR A 355 10.65 -13.48 -20.35
N GLU A 356 11.21 -12.41 -20.91
CA GLU A 356 10.95 -11.03 -20.45
C GLU A 356 9.45 -10.65 -20.56
N GLU A 357 8.75 -11.19 -21.55
CA GLU A 357 7.29 -11.05 -21.67
C GLU A 357 6.57 -11.70 -20.48
N ASN A 358 7.00 -12.89 -20.06
CA ASN A 358 6.43 -13.51 -18.86
C ASN A 358 6.68 -12.67 -17.61
N ARG A 359 7.87 -12.09 -17.48
CA ARG A 359 8.21 -11.19 -16.37
C ARG A 359 7.26 -9.99 -16.32
N LYS A 360 6.99 -9.37 -17.48
CA LYS A 360 6.04 -8.24 -17.60
C LYS A 360 4.62 -8.67 -17.23
N THR A 361 4.16 -9.81 -17.74
CA THR A 361 2.81 -10.33 -17.41
C THR A 361 2.67 -10.66 -15.93
N LEU A 362 3.69 -11.28 -15.31
CA LEU A 362 3.67 -11.59 -13.88
C LEU A 362 3.66 -10.32 -13.03
N LYS A 363 4.47 -9.31 -13.37
CA LYS A 363 4.43 -7.99 -12.74
C LYS A 363 3.04 -7.35 -12.87
N PHE A 364 2.45 -7.42 -14.05
CA PHE A 364 1.10 -6.91 -14.28
C PHE A 364 0.07 -7.64 -13.41
N ILE A 365 0.07 -8.97 -13.35
CA ILE A 365 -0.82 -9.76 -12.49
C ILE A 365 -0.66 -9.38 -11.02
N LEU A 366 0.58 -9.27 -10.54
CA LEU A 366 0.86 -8.90 -9.15
C LEU A 366 0.41 -7.48 -8.83
N SER A 367 0.49 -6.55 -9.79
CA SER A 367 -0.03 -5.19 -9.64
C SER A 367 -1.56 -5.10 -9.50
N LEU A 368 -2.29 -6.16 -9.86
CA LEU A 368 -3.75 -6.21 -9.70
C LEU A 368 -4.20 -6.61 -8.28
N PHE A 369 -3.29 -7.20 -7.49
CA PHE A 369 -3.47 -7.43 -6.05
C PHE A 369 -3.18 -6.16 -5.24
N ASP A 370 -2.93 -6.30 -3.93
CA ASP A 370 -2.41 -5.20 -3.12
C ASP A 370 -0.92 -4.95 -3.40
N GLN A 371 -0.42 -3.82 -2.87
CA GLN A 371 0.97 -3.39 -3.07
C GLN A 371 1.99 -4.30 -2.37
N ASP A 372 1.53 -5.16 -1.46
CA ASP A 372 2.35 -6.12 -0.72
C ASP A 372 2.35 -7.51 -1.38
N ALA A 373 1.70 -7.68 -2.55
CA ALA A 373 1.60 -8.96 -3.25
C ALA A 373 2.95 -9.68 -3.39
N PHE A 374 4.03 -8.94 -3.65
CA PHE A 374 5.39 -9.49 -3.70
C PHE A 374 5.90 -10.03 -2.36
N LYS A 375 5.56 -9.39 -1.23
CA LYS A 375 5.95 -9.86 0.12
C LYS A 375 5.30 -11.20 0.46
N TYR A 376 4.11 -11.43 -0.07
CA TYR A 376 3.36 -12.67 0.09
C TYR A 376 3.54 -13.64 -1.08
N SER A 377 4.49 -13.37 -1.98
CA SER A 377 4.80 -14.22 -3.12
C SER A 377 5.97 -15.15 -2.83
N MET A 378 5.86 -16.40 -3.27
CA MET A 378 6.96 -17.36 -3.26
C MET A 378 7.14 -17.93 -4.67
N VAL A 379 8.38 -17.90 -5.17
CA VAL A 379 8.73 -18.49 -6.47
C VAL A 379 9.01 -19.98 -6.27
N VAL A 380 8.30 -20.81 -7.02
CA VAL A 380 8.54 -22.26 -7.09
C VAL A 380 9.18 -22.55 -8.44
N ILE A 381 10.44 -22.95 -8.42
CA ILE A 381 11.17 -23.35 -9.63
C ILE A 381 10.73 -24.76 -10.01
N THR A 382 10.25 -24.92 -11.23
CA THR A 382 9.77 -26.21 -11.75
C THR A 382 10.76 -26.74 -12.77
N HIS A 383 11.26 -27.97 -12.54
CA HIS A 383 12.08 -28.71 -13.49
C HIS A 383 11.25 -29.81 -14.15
N GLU A 384 11.60 -30.16 -15.40
CA GLU A 384 11.25 -31.48 -15.90
C GLU A 384 12.16 -32.48 -15.18
N GLU A 385 11.58 -33.54 -14.63
CA GLU A 385 12.37 -34.74 -14.31
C GLU A 385 12.80 -35.32 -15.67
N ASP A 386 14.10 -35.52 -15.85
CA ASP A 386 14.66 -36.22 -17.00
C ASP A 386 14.14 -37.67 -17.13
#